data_AF-A0A5C3NKY3-F1
#
_entry.id   AF-A0A5C3NKY3-F1
#
_cell.length_a   1.000
_cell.length_b   1.000
_cell.length_c   1.000
_cell.angle_alpha   90.00
_cell.angle_beta   90.00
_cell.angle_gamma   90.00
#
_symmetry.space_group_name_H-M   'P 1'
#
loop_
_entity.id
_entity.type
_entity.pdbx_description
1 polymer ?
#
loop_
_entity_poly.entity_id
_entity_poly.type
_entity_poly.pdbx_seq_one_letter_code
_entity_poly.pdbx_strand_id
1 'polypeptide(L)'
;MDAGKHKFGELQVQPIVVSGAKCVVVSVDYRLAPENPYPAAVEDVVDSLQWLYAKGSAELNVDVKRIAVGGSSSGGNLAAILALKAAEHNPPIPLVFQLLFVPVTDNVCNPNGQPHYSWHENRNTVWLSPERMIWFRNNYLPNLEDRAKWDASPLFAPDELVRQVPKALVVLTELDILRDEGAAYGEKLRRDGWYVPCSVRSRWILTEPLGASCW
;
A
#
# COMPACT_ATOMS: atom_id res chain seq x y z
N MET A 1 4.86 25.57 19.24
CA MET A 1 3.78 24.61 19.54
C MET A 1 4.29 23.27 19.07
N ASP A 2 4.57 22.41 20.04
CA ASP A 2 5.30 21.15 19.88
C ASP A 2 4.43 20.16 19.09
N ALA A 3 4.81 19.89 17.84
CA ALA A 3 4.12 18.93 16.98
C ALA A 3 4.45 17.53 17.50
N GLY A 4 3.62 17.06 18.43
CA GLY A 4 3.76 15.78 19.09
C GLY A 4 4.02 14.65 18.10
N LYS A 5 5.09 13.91 18.39
CA LYS A 5 5.53 12.65 17.77
C LYS A 5 4.49 11.54 17.94
N HIS A 6 3.28 11.72 17.43
CA HIS A 6 2.26 10.68 17.46
C HIS A 6 2.31 9.87 16.17
N LYS A 7 3.13 8.80 16.22
CA LYS A 7 3.06 7.67 15.29
C LYS A 7 1.69 7.00 15.47
N PHE A 8 0.71 7.39 14.70
CA PHE A 8 -0.59 6.71 14.66
C PHE A 8 -0.53 5.57 13.63
N GLY A 9 -0.70 4.31 14.06
CA GLY A 9 -1.59 3.41 13.33
C GLY A 9 -1.20 1.96 12.98
N GLU A 10 0.06 1.52 13.05
CA GLU A 10 0.37 0.15 12.56
C GLU A 10 0.35 -0.98 13.60
N LEU A 11 0.47 -0.67 14.89
CA LEU A 11 0.72 -1.67 15.94
C LEU A 11 -0.45 -2.62 16.23
N GLN A 12 -1.68 -2.36 15.76
CA GLN A 12 -2.86 -3.13 16.16
C GLN A 12 -3.21 -4.32 15.24
N VAL A 13 -2.77 -4.32 13.97
CA VAL A 13 -3.08 -5.42 13.01
C VAL A 13 -2.03 -6.52 13.01
N GLN A 14 -0.79 -6.23 13.42
CA GLN A 14 0.32 -7.18 13.41
C GLN A 14 0.03 -8.44 14.25
N PRO A 15 -0.54 -8.36 15.47
CA PRO A 15 -0.84 -9.56 16.26
C PRO A 15 -1.87 -10.48 15.59
N ILE A 16 -2.85 -9.90 14.87
CA ILE A 16 -3.88 -10.67 14.15
C ILE A 16 -3.23 -11.40 12.96
N VAL A 17 -2.37 -10.73 12.21
CA VAL A 17 -1.64 -11.33 11.08
C VAL A 17 -0.71 -12.44 11.58
N VAL A 18 0.07 -12.19 12.62
CA VAL A 18 0.96 -13.19 13.24
C VAL A 18 0.17 -14.41 13.68
N SER A 19 -0.94 -14.21 14.41
CA SER A 19 -1.74 -15.33 14.92
C SER A 19 -2.46 -16.11 13.82
N GLY A 20 -2.98 -15.42 12.80
CA GLY A 20 -3.76 -16.03 11.72
C GLY A 20 -2.90 -16.73 10.68
N ALA A 21 -1.79 -16.10 10.27
CA ALA A 21 -0.90 -16.60 9.22
C ALA A 21 0.30 -17.39 9.75
N LYS A 22 0.55 -17.37 11.06
CA LYS A 22 1.71 -18.02 11.72
C LYS A 22 3.04 -17.62 11.07
N CYS A 23 3.23 -16.32 10.89
CA CYS A 23 4.42 -15.73 10.30
C CYS A 23 5.13 -14.79 11.27
N VAL A 24 6.39 -14.46 10.95
CA VAL A 24 7.09 -13.32 11.53
C VAL A 24 6.67 -12.06 10.76
N VAL A 25 6.35 -11.00 11.48
CA VAL A 25 6.04 -9.68 10.89
C VAL A 25 7.23 -8.76 11.10
N VAL A 26 7.76 -8.21 10.01
CA VAL A 26 8.76 -7.13 10.01
C VAL A 26 8.03 -5.86 9.60
N SER A 27 7.78 -4.97 10.56
CA SER A 27 7.18 -3.65 10.32
C SER A 27 8.32 -2.64 10.11
N VAL A 28 8.21 -1.86 9.03
CA VAL A 28 9.25 -0.94 8.59
C VAL A 28 8.88 0.46 9.05
N ASP A 29 9.73 1.06 9.89
CA ASP A 29 9.60 2.45 10.33
C ASP A 29 10.22 3.38 9.28
N TYR A 30 9.61 3.43 8.09
CA TYR A 30 10.10 4.22 6.97
C TYR A 30 9.98 5.73 7.24
N ARG A 31 10.84 6.52 6.57
CA ARG A 31 10.83 7.98 6.63
C ARG A 31 9.49 8.54 6.16
N LEU A 32 8.97 9.51 6.93
CA LEU A 32 7.69 10.16 6.68
C LEU A 32 7.86 11.53 6.04
N ALA A 33 6.88 11.91 5.24
CA ALA A 33 6.62 13.25 4.75
C ALA A 33 5.96 14.11 5.86
N PRO A 34 6.03 15.45 5.75
CA PRO A 34 6.74 16.23 4.73
C PRO A 34 8.26 16.29 4.90
N GLU A 35 8.82 15.79 6.00
CA GLU A 35 10.27 15.87 6.27
C GLU A 35 11.09 15.10 5.22
N ASN A 36 10.54 14.00 4.72
CA ASN A 36 11.13 13.15 3.69
C ASN A 36 10.07 12.80 2.63
N PRO A 37 9.82 13.68 1.63
CA PRO A 37 8.85 13.41 0.58
C PRO A 37 9.30 12.22 -0.31
N TYR A 38 8.42 11.81 -1.22
CA TYR A 38 8.72 10.80 -2.24
C TYR A 38 10.07 11.10 -2.93
N PRO A 39 10.94 10.09 -3.15
CA PRO A 39 10.69 8.66 -2.98
C PRO A 39 11.19 8.04 -1.65
N ALA A 40 11.44 8.84 -0.60
CA ALA A 40 12.13 8.34 0.61
C ALA A 40 11.49 7.09 1.26
N ALA A 41 10.16 7.05 1.40
CA ALA A 41 9.46 5.89 1.94
C ALA A 41 9.60 4.64 1.04
N VAL A 42 9.61 4.82 -0.28
CA VAL A 42 9.81 3.73 -1.26
C VAL A 42 11.21 3.16 -1.15
N GLU A 43 12.22 4.03 -1.06
CA GLU A 43 13.62 3.61 -0.85
C GLU A 43 13.76 2.77 0.42
N ASP A 44 13.19 3.22 1.53
CA ASP A 44 13.32 2.55 2.82
C ASP A 44 12.67 1.15 2.84
N VAL A 45 11.50 0.99 2.22
CA VAL A 45 10.85 -0.33 2.15
C VAL A 45 11.56 -1.28 1.19
N VAL A 46 12.16 -0.75 0.11
CA VAL A 46 12.99 -1.53 -0.81
C VAL A 46 14.26 -2.00 -0.13
N ASP A 47 14.98 -1.12 0.56
CA ASP A 47 16.19 -1.44 1.31
C ASP A 47 15.89 -2.46 2.42
N SER A 48 14.75 -2.31 3.10
CA SER A 48 14.30 -3.25 4.12
C SER A 48 14.01 -4.64 3.56
N LEU A 49 13.40 -4.74 2.37
CA LEU A 49 13.18 -6.02 1.71
C LEU A 49 14.50 -6.67 1.29
N GLN A 50 15.43 -5.90 0.73
CA GLN A 50 16.75 -6.41 0.33
C GLN A 50 17.52 -6.92 1.54
N TRP A 51 17.52 -6.17 2.65
CA TRP A 51 18.10 -6.63 3.91
C TRP A 51 17.46 -7.93 4.40
N LEU A 52 16.11 -8.00 4.43
CA LEU A 52 15.38 -9.18 4.88
C LEU A 52 15.71 -10.39 4.01
N TYR A 53 15.76 -10.22 2.70
CA TYR A 53 16.07 -11.29 1.75
C TYR A 53 17.52 -11.79 1.91
N ALA A 54 18.46 -10.87 2.12
CA ALA A 54 19.88 -11.21 2.25
C ALA A 54 20.25 -11.80 3.62
N LYS A 55 19.65 -11.29 4.71
CA LYS A 55 20.10 -11.57 6.09
C LYS A 55 19.05 -12.20 6.99
N GLY A 56 17.77 -12.19 6.61
CA GLY A 56 16.66 -12.65 7.44
C GLY A 56 16.81 -14.08 7.95
N SER A 57 17.35 -14.99 7.14
CA SER A 57 17.57 -16.38 7.57
C SER A 57 18.59 -16.48 8.72
N ALA A 58 19.66 -15.69 8.68
CA ALA A 58 20.70 -15.71 9.70
C ALA A 58 20.34 -14.89 10.94
N GLU A 59 19.73 -13.71 10.76
CA GLU A 59 19.48 -12.76 11.84
C GLU A 59 18.12 -12.98 12.51
N LEU A 60 17.10 -13.43 11.77
CA LEU A 60 15.73 -13.58 12.27
C LEU A 60 15.22 -15.02 12.28
N ASN A 61 16.01 -15.99 11.77
CA ASN A 61 15.59 -17.38 11.62
C ASN A 61 14.29 -17.54 10.81
N VAL A 62 14.13 -16.75 9.74
CA VAL A 62 12.97 -16.80 8.83
C VAL A 62 13.31 -17.47 7.50
N ASP A 63 12.31 -18.05 6.84
CA ASP A 63 12.44 -18.59 5.49
C ASP A 63 12.30 -17.47 4.44
N VAL A 64 13.44 -17.00 3.92
CA VAL A 64 13.51 -15.93 2.91
C VAL A 64 12.92 -16.32 1.54
N LYS A 65 12.52 -17.59 1.35
CA LYS A 65 11.77 -18.03 0.15
C LYS A 65 10.25 -17.91 0.33
N ARG A 66 9.77 -17.49 1.51
CA ARG A 66 8.36 -17.34 1.85
C ARG A 66 8.03 -15.94 2.36
N ILE A 67 8.57 -14.93 1.67
CA ILE A 67 8.34 -13.52 2.02
C ILE A 67 7.02 -13.05 1.39
N ALA A 68 6.14 -12.48 2.21
CA ALA A 68 4.95 -11.78 1.78
C ALA A 68 5.05 -10.30 2.16
N VAL A 69 4.42 -9.44 1.38
CA VAL A 69 4.33 -8.00 1.67
C VAL A 69 2.88 -7.62 1.95
N GLY A 70 2.66 -6.56 2.71
CA GLY A 70 1.30 -6.09 2.94
C GLY A 70 1.23 -4.79 3.70
N GLY A 71 0.09 -4.14 3.61
CA GLY A 71 -0.16 -2.87 4.27
C GLY A 71 -1.57 -2.34 4.02
N SER A 72 -1.87 -1.22 4.69
CA SER A 72 -3.16 -0.53 4.62
C SER A 72 -2.99 0.89 4.07
N SER A 73 -3.90 1.36 3.22
CA SER A 73 -3.86 2.72 2.67
C SER A 73 -2.53 3.06 1.99
N SER A 74 -1.73 4.00 2.51
CA SER A 74 -0.36 4.29 2.04
C SER A 74 0.61 3.13 2.25
N GLY A 75 0.48 2.35 3.32
CA GLY A 75 1.23 1.09 3.47
C GLY A 75 0.81 0.05 2.42
N GLY A 76 -0.44 0.07 1.98
CA GLY A 76 -0.93 -0.74 0.86
C GLY A 76 -0.32 -0.31 -0.47
N ASN A 77 -0.15 1.00 -0.68
CA ASN A 77 0.59 1.56 -1.82
C ASN A 77 2.04 1.08 -1.82
N LEU A 78 2.76 1.24 -0.70
CA LEU A 78 4.14 0.78 -0.54
C LEU A 78 4.27 -0.74 -0.74
N ALA A 79 3.34 -1.54 -0.22
CA ALA A 79 3.36 -2.99 -0.42
C ALA A 79 3.18 -3.38 -1.90
N ALA A 80 2.30 -2.70 -2.63
CA ALA A 80 2.11 -2.92 -4.06
C ALA A 80 3.35 -2.50 -4.87
N ILE A 81 3.94 -1.33 -4.57
CA ILE A 81 5.20 -0.86 -5.19
C ILE A 81 6.34 -1.83 -4.88
N LEU A 82 6.44 -2.32 -3.65
CA LEU A 82 7.47 -3.25 -3.24
C LEU A 82 7.36 -4.59 -3.98
N ALA A 83 6.14 -5.05 -4.25
CA ALA A 83 5.91 -6.22 -5.09
C ALA A 83 6.42 -6.03 -6.53
N LEU A 84 6.19 -4.84 -7.11
CA LEU A 84 6.70 -4.47 -8.43
C LEU A 84 8.23 -4.32 -8.42
N LYS A 85 8.80 -3.67 -7.41
CA LYS A 85 10.25 -3.49 -7.24
C LYS A 85 10.98 -4.83 -7.01
N ALA A 86 10.36 -5.77 -6.31
CA ALA A 86 10.89 -7.12 -6.14
C ALA A 86 10.97 -7.90 -7.46
N ALA A 87 9.98 -7.70 -8.35
CA ALA A 87 9.98 -8.27 -9.69
C ALA A 87 10.98 -7.56 -10.63
N GLU A 88 11.16 -6.24 -10.49
CA GLU A 88 12.14 -5.44 -11.23
C GLU A 88 13.60 -5.76 -10.82
N HIS A 89 13.82 -6.21 -9.59
CA HIS A 89 15.14 -6.56 -9.06
C HIS A 89 15.82 -7.66 -9.89
N ASN A 90 17.16 -7.66 -9.95
CA ASN A 90 17.93 -8.63 -10.72
C ASN A 90 19.02 -9.30 -9.86
N PRO A 91 18.90 -10.61 -9.54
CA PRO A 91 17.78 -11.50 -9.87
C PRO A 91 16.51 -11.15 -9.07
N PRO A 92 15.29 -11.46 -9.56
CA PRO A 92 14.05 -11.11 -8.86
C PRO A 92 13.99 -11.67 -7.43
N ILE A 93 13.46 -10.88 -6.50
CA ILE A 93 13.21 -11.33 -5.12
C ILE A 93 11.87 -12.08 -5.10
N PRO A 94 11.85 -13.38 -4.76
CA PRO A 94 10.66 -14.22 -4.88
C PRO A 94 9.69 -13.97 -3.72
N LEU A 95 8.82 -12.98 -3.88
CA LEU A 95 7.67 -12.80 -3.00
C LEU A 95 6.60 -13.86 -3.28
N VAL A 96 5.91 -14.31 -2.25
CA VAL A 96 4.86 -15.35 -2.37
C VAL A 96 3.45 -14.79 -2.32
N PHE A 97 3.26 -13.59 -1.76
CA PHE A 97 1.94 -12.98 -1.58
C PHE A 97 2.02 -11.47 -1.33
N GLN A 98 0.96 -10.75 -1.69
CA GLN A 98 0.73 -9.36 -1.29
C GLN A 98 -0.68 -9.16 -0.69
N LEU A 99 -0.75 -8.56 0.51
CA LEU A 99 -2.00 -8.23 1.20
C LEU A 99 -2.24 -6.72 1.17
N LEU A 100 -3.22 -6.27 0.39
CA LEU A 100 -3.48 -4.86 0.14
C LEU A 100 -4.83 -4.44 0.71
N PHE A 101 -4.84 -3.69 1.82
CA PHE A 101 -6.06 -3.20 2.45
C PHE A 101 -6.30 -1.73 2.08
N VAL A 102 -7.41 -1.43 1.40
CA VAL A 102 -7.78 -0.10 0.84
C VAL A 102 -6.56 0.66 0.25
N PRO A 103 -5.76 0.03 -0.63
CA PRO A 103 -4.49 0.61 -1.05
C PRO A 103 -4.72 1.91 -1.83
N VAL A 104 -3.85 2.91 -1.63
CA VAL A 104 -3.73 4.02 -2.59
C VAL A 104 -3.04 3.48 -3.83
N THR A 105 -3.63 3.62 -5.01
CA THR A 105 -3.06 3.07 -6.26
C THR A 105 -2.96 4.08 -7.38
N ASP A 106 -3.66 5.21 -7.25
CA ASP A 106 -3.72 6.28 -8.26
C ASP A 106 -3.66 7.66 -7.58
N ASN A 107 -2.48 8.29 -7.63
CA ASN A 107 -2.29 9.64 -7.08
C ASN A 107 -2.72 10.77 -8.02
N VAL A 108 -3.31 10.50 -9.19
CA VAL A 108 -3.87 11.58 -10.05
C VAL A 108 -5.35 11.88 -9.78
N CYS A 109 -6.01 11.08 -8.94
CA CYS A 109 -7.39 11.26 -8.52
C CYS A 109 -7.70 12.65 -7.97
N ASN A 110 -8.93 13.12 -8.15
CA ASN A 110 -9.34 14.41 -7.62
C ASN A 110 -10.78 14.41 -7.07
N PRO A 111 -11.16 15.44 -6.27
CA PRO A 111 -12.45 15.51 -5.60
C PRO A 111 -13.67 15.53 -6.54
N ASN A 112 -13.46 15.81 -7.83
CA ASN A 112 -14.54 15.78 -8.83
C ASN A 112 -14.87 14.34 -9.27
N GLY A 113 -14.26 13.31 -8.66
CA GLY A 113 -14.51 11.91 -9.00
C GLY A 113 -13.85 11.48 -10.30
N GLN A 114 -12.68 12.05 -10.61
CA GLN A 114 -11.90 11.73 -11.81
C GLN A 114 -10.50 11.24 -11.42
N PRO A 115 -10.00 10.13 -12.00
CA PRO A 115 -10.71 9.23 -12.92
C PRO A 115 -11.70 8.27 -12.20
N HIS A 116 -11.72 8.29 -10.86
CA HIS A 116 -12.45 7.33 -10.03
C HIS A 116 -13.64 7.99 -9.32
N TYR A 117 -14.87 7.53 -9.59
CA TYR A 117 -16.10 8.16 -9.10
C TYR A 117 -16.26 8.05 -7.58
N SER A 118 -15.68 7.01 -6.95
CA SER A 118 -15.66 6.85 -5.48
C SER A 118 -15.13 8.08 -4.74
N TRP A 119 -14.21 8.86 -5.34
CA TRP A 119 -13.74 10.12 -4.75
C TRP A 119 -14.83 11.17 -4.60
N HIS A 120 -15.83 11.18 -5.50
CA HIS A 120 -16.99 12.06 -5.40
C HIS A 120 -18.11 11.43 -4.58
N GLU A 121 -18.42 10.16 -4.83
CA GLU A 121 -19.50 9.42 -4.17
C GLU A 121 -19.29 9.34 -2.65
N ASN A 122 -18.08 8.97 -2.23
CA ASN A 122 -17.72 8.75 -0.83
C ASN A 122 -17.07 9.98 -0.17
N ARG A 123 -17.20 11.18 -0.78
CA ARG A 123 -16.52 12.40 -0.31
C ARG A 123 -16.87 12.82 1.12
N ASN A 124 -18.06 12.43 1.60
CA ASN A 124 -18.58 12.76 2.93
C ASN A 124 -18.33 11.65 3.96
N THR A 125 -17.48 10.68 3.65
CA THR A 125 -17.15 9.61 4.60
C THR A 125 -16.32 10.17 5.76
N VAL A 126 -16.62 9.71 6.97
CA VAL A 126 -16.08 10.29 8.22
C VAL A 126 -14.55 10.16 8.32
N TRP A 127 -13.98 9.10 7.74
CA TRP A 127 -12.59 8.74 7.97
C TRP A 127 -11.61 9.38 6.96
N LEU A 128 -11.93 9.35 5.66
CA LEU A 128 -11.09 9.90 4.60
C LEU A 128 -11.91 10.76 3.63
N SER A 129 -11.77 12.09 3.76
CA SER A 129 -12.31 13.02 2.77
C SER A 129 -11.29 13.33 1.66
N PRO A 130 -11.75 13.79 0.48
CA PRO A 130 -10.85 14.21 -0.59
C PRO A 130 -9.87 15.31 -0.18
N GLU A 131 -10.28 16.26 0.67
CA GLU A 131 -9.41 17.34 1.17
C GLU A 131 -8.28 16.78 2.03
N ARG A 132 -8.60 15.81 2.89
CA ARG A 132 -7.61 15.13 3.73
C ARG A 132 -6.62 14.35 2.87
N MET A 133 -7.09 13.63 1.85
CA MET A 133 -6.23 12.90 0.94
C MET A 133 -5.35 13.82 0.08
N ILE A 134 -5.88 14.97 -0.36
CA ILE A 134 -5.09 16.01 -1.05
C ILE A 134 -3.99 16.54 -0.15
N TRP A 135 -4.29 16.80 1.13
CA TRP A 135 -3.29 17.26 2.08
C TRP A 135 -2.15 16.24 2.22
N PHE A 136 -2.46 14.96 2.42
CA PHE A 136 -1.45 13.89 2.48
C PHE A 136 -0.62 13.81 1.19
N ARG A 137 -1.29 13.80 0.03
CA ARG A 137 -0.63 13.75 -1.27
C ARG A 137 0.29 14.96 -1.50
N ASN A 138 -0.08 16.16 -1.08
CA ASN A 138 0.75 17.34 -1.28
C ASN A 138 2.01 17.35 -0.39
N ASN A 139 1.94 16.76 0.81
CA ASN A 139 3.13 16.58 1.65
C ASN A 139 4.06 15.50 1.08
N TYR A 140 3.49 14.41 0.57
CA TYR A 140 4.28 13.27 0.05
C TYR A 140 4.80 13.48 -1.38
N LEU A 141 3.97 13.98 -2.28
CA LEU A 141 4.23 14.20 -3.71
C LEU A 141 4.08 15.69 -4.06
N PRO A 142 5.02 16.55 -3.60
CA PRO A 142 4.99 17.98 -3.88
C PRO A 142 5.18 18.29 -5.37
N ASN A 143 5.91 17.44 -6.11
CA ASN A 143 6.04 17.55 -7.55
C ASN A 143 4.88 16.83 -8.25
N LEU A 144 4.15 17.54 -9.12
CA LEU A 144 2.97 16.99 -9.79
C LEU A 144 3.31 15.85 -10.77
N GLU A 145 4.48 15.90 -11.40
CA GLU A 145 4.94 14.91 -12.38
C GLU A 145 5.18 13.53 -11.75
N ASP A 146 5.49 13.48 -10.45
CA ASP A 146 5.74 12.23 -9.74
C ASP A 146 4.46 11.41 -9.53
N ARG A 147 3.28 12.06 -9.54
CA ARG A 147 2.00 11.41 -9.21
C ARG A 147 1.59 10.32 -10.20
N ALA A 148 2.04 10.41 -11.44
CA ALA A 148 1.75 9.42 -12.47
C ALA A 148 2.85 8.35 -12.62
N LYS A 149 3.97 8.47 -11.90
CA LYS A 149 5.03 7.45 -11.90
C LYS A 149 4.49 6.17 -11.27
N TRP A 150 4.83 5.02 -11.84
CA TRP A 150 4.31 3.74 -11.36
C TRP A 150 4.78 3.39 -9.94
N ASP A 151 5.96 3.89 -9.54
CA ASP A 151 6.52 3.71 -8.19
C ASP A 151 6.01 4.76 -7.20
N ALA A 152 5.01 5.55 -7.58
CA ALA A 152 4.12 6.30 -6.68
C ALA A 152 2.66 5.83 -6.83
N SER A 153 2.24 5.50 -8.04
CA SER A 153 0.89 5.06 -8.41
C SER A 153 0.96 3.70 -9.11
N PRO A 154 0.95 2.58 -8.36
CA PRO A 154 1.16 1.23 -8.90
C PRO A 154 0.12 0.82 -9.96
N LEU A 155 -1.03 1.51 -10.05
CA LEU A 155 -1.98 1.32 -11.14
C LEU A 155 -1.35 1.56 -12.53
N PHE A 156 -0.35 2.43 -12.62
CA PHE A 156 0.34 2.77 -13.87
C PHE A 156 1.57 1.91 -14.18
N ALA A 157 1.80 0.85 -13.40
CA ALA A 157 2.90 -0.08 -13.69
C ALA A 157 2.75 -0.76 -15.07
N PRO A 158 3.86 -1.00 -15.80
CA PRO A 158 3.83 -1.76 -17.05
C PRO A 158 3.25 -3.16 -16.85
N ASP A 159 2.43 -3.63 -17.78
CA ASP A 159 1.76 -4.93 -17.66
C ASP A 159 2.78 -6.09 -17.59
N GLU A 160 3.92 -5.97 -18.28
CA GLU A 160 5.02 -6.95 -18.23
C GLU A 160 5.59 -7.11 -16.82
N LEU A 161 5.65 -6.02 -16.05
CA LEU A 161 6.10 -6.04 -14.67
C LEU A 161 5.01 -6.61 -13.76
N VAL A 162 3.74 -6.22 -13.99
CA VAL A 162 2.60 -6.74 -13.22
C VAL A 162 2.46 -8.26 -13.36
N ARG A 163 2.77 -8.84 -14.53
CA ARG A 163 2.75 -10.31 -14.72
C ARG A 163 3.73 -11.08 -13.84
N GLN A 164 4.72 -10.40 -13.26
CA GLN A 164 5.79 -11.00 -12.48
C GLN A 164 5.58 -10.88 -10.97
N VAL A 165 4.53 -10.17 -10.51
CA VAL A 165 4.24 -9.98 -9.08
C VAL A 165 3.52 -11.20 -8.48
N PRO A 166 3.59 -11.41 -7.15
CA PRO A 166 2.89 -12.52 -6.51
C PRO A 166 1.36 -12.34 -6.49
N LYS A 167 0.68 -13.44 -6.16
CA LYS A 167 -0.77 -13.45 -5.84
C LYS A 167 -1.12 -12.36 -4.83
N ALA A 168 -2.26 -11.72 -5.05
CA ALA A 168 -2.75 -10.63 -4.22
C ALA A 168 -4.11 -10.94 -3.59
N LEU A 169 -4.31 -10.45 -2.36
CA LEU A 169 -5.64 -10.18 -1.80
C LEU A 169 -5.80 -8.68 -1.68
N VAL A 170 -6.75 -8.12 -2.44
CA VAL A 170 -7.13 -6.71 -2.38
C VAL A 170 -8.44 -6.59 -1.61
N VAL A 171 -8.40 -5.93 -0.46
CA VAL A 171 -9.56 -5.73 0.41
C VAL A 171 -10.00 -4.28 0.29
N LEU A 172 -11.28 -4.07 -0.05
CA LEU A 172 -11.86 -2.74 -0.25
C LEU A 172 -13.07 -2.55 0.67
N THR A 173 -13.34 -1.30 0.98
CA THR A 173 -14.52 -0.88 1.75
C THR A 173 -15.47 -0.12 0.83
N GLU A 174 -16.78 -0.27 1.06
CA GLU A 174 -17.79 0.37 0.19
C GLU A 174 -17.77 1.89 0.33
N LEU A 175 -17.55 2.37 1.55
CA LEU A 175 -17.57 3.77 1.97
C LEU A 175 -16.14 4.32 2.13
N ASP A 176 -15.39 4.32 1.03
CA ASP A 176 -14.02 4.84 0.95
C ASP A 176 -13.77 5.46 -0.43
N ILE A 177 -13.09 6.61 -0.46
CA ILE A 177 -12.74 7.29 -1.71
C ILE A 177 -11.75 6.47 -2.54
N LEU A 178 -10.93 5.61 -1.92
CA LEU A 178 -9.91 4.77 -2.58
C LEU A 178 -10.50 3.49 -3.20
N ARG A 179 -11.82 3.26 -3.06
CA ARG A 179 -12.48 2.03 -3.51
C ARG A 179 -12.24 1.75 -4.99
N ASP A 180 -12.56 2.69 -5.87
CA ASP A 180 -12.53 2.40 -7.31
C ASP A 180 -11.09 2.26 -7.85
N GLU A 181 -10.13 3.03 -7.32
CA GLU A 181 -8.71 2.89 -7.69
C GLU A 181 -8.11 1.56 -7.22
N GLY A 182 -8.47 1.11 -6.01
CA GLY A 182 -8.10 -0.21 -5.50
C GLY A 182 -8.74 -1.33 -6.32
N ALA A 183 -10.01 -1.17 -6.74
CA ALA A 183 -10.69 -2.13 -7.62
C ALA A 183 -10.03 -2.20 -9.01
N ALA A 184 -9.64 -1.05 -9.57
CA ALA A 184 -8.95 -0.96 -10.85
C ALA A 184 -7.59 -1.67 -10.79
N TYR A 185 -6.83 -1.51 -9.70
CA TYR A 185 -5.57 -2.24 -9.52
C TYR A 185 -5.79 -3.75 -9.33
N GLY A 186 -6.81 -4.14 -8.57
CA GLY A 186 -7.20 -5.55 -8.44
C GLY A 186 -7.58 -6.18 -9.78
N GLU A 187 -8.28 -5.45 -10.65
CA GLU A 187 -8.61 -5.89 -12.01
C GLU A 187 -7.37 -5.99 -12.90
N LYS A 188 -6.41 -5.05 -12.79
CA LYS A 188 -5.13 -5.12 -13.49
C LYS A 188 -4.35 -6.38 -13.10
N LEU A 189 -4.23 -6.66 -11.79
CA LEU A 189 -3.63 -7.88 -11.27
C LEU A 189 -4.35 -9.16 -11.75
N ARG A 190 -5.68 -9.11 -11.91
CA ARG A 190 -6.48 -10.23 -12.42
C ARG A 190 -6.28 -10.48 -13.91
N ARG A 191 -6.18 -9.43 -14.73
CA ARG A 191 -5.96 -9.56 -16.18
C ARG A 191 -4.59 -10.14 -16.49
N ASP A 192 -3.61 -9.82 -15.66
CA ASP A 192 -2.21 -10.15 -15.86
C ASP A 192 -1.68 -11.25 -14.92
N GLY A 193 -2.53 -11.86 -14.09
CA GLY A 193 -2.10 -12.86 -13.11
C GLY A 193 -3.21 -13.56 -12.30
N TRP A 194 -2.84 -14.05 -11.10
CA TRP A 194 -3.69 -14.84 -10.21
C TRP A 194 -4.30 -13.99 -9.10
N TYR A 195 -5.63 -13.84 -9.12
CA TYR A 195 -6.43 -13.00 -8.23
C TYR A 195 -7.20 -13.82 -7.18
N VAL A 196 -7.22 -13.35 -5.93
CA VAL A 196 -8.14 -13.80 -4.87
C VAL A 196 -9.23 -12.72 -4.71
N PRO A 197 -10.53 -13.07 -4.61
CA PRO A 197 -11.63 -12.13 -4.78
C PRO A 197 -11.52 -10.84 -3.96
N CYS A 198 -11.71 -9.70 -4.63
CA CYS A 198 -12.06 -8.42 -4.02
C CYS A 198 -13.34 -8.63 -3.22
N SER A 199 -13.24 -8.41 -1.91
CA SER A 199 -14.40 -8.37 -1.04
C SER A 199 -14.68 -6.91 -0.74
N VAL A 200 -15.63 -6.32 -1.47
CA VAL A 200 -16.28 -5.07 -1.03
C VAL A 200 -17.27 -5.47 0.05
N ARG A 201 -16.97 -5.16 1.31
CA ARG A 201 -17.86 -5.53 2.42
C ARG A 201 -18.73 -4.33 2.81
N SER A 202 -20.03 -4.44 2.54
CA SER A 202 -21.05 -3.40 2.71
C SER A 202 -21.42 -3.03 4.14
N ARG A 203 -20.61 -3.46 5.13
CA ARG A 203 -20.90 -3.25 6.56
C ARG A 203 -19.69 -2.81 7.39
N TRP A 204 -18.56 -2.51 6.74
CA TRP A 204 -17.37 -1.99 7.39
C TRP A 204 -17.25 -0.50 7.10
N ILE A 205 -17.69 0.31 8.06
CA ILE A 205 -17.14 1.64 8.27
C ILE A 205 -15.84 1.40 9.08
N LEU A 206 -14.78 2.18 8.85
CA LEU A 206 -13.62 2.20 9.76
C LEU A 206 -14.11 2.76 11.11
N THR A 207 -14.68 1.91 11.96
CA THR A 207 -15.31 2.31 13.24
C THR A 207 -14.39 2.18 14.45
N GLU A 208 -13.18 1.65 14.27
CA GLU A 208 -12.14 1.46 15.30
C GLU A 208 -10.80 1.95 14.72
N PRO A 209 -9.83 2.39 15.55
CA PRO A 209 -8.60 3.03 15.10
C PRO A 209 -7.62 2.03 14.45
N LEU A 210 -7.98 1.52 13.27
CA LEU A 210 -7.03 1.08 12.26
C LEU A 210 -6.40 2.37 11.72
N GLY A 211 -5.42 2.90 12.45
CA GLY A 211 -4.77 4.14 12.08
C GLY A 211 -4.16 3.96 10.70
N ALA A 212 -4.67 4.68 9.71
CA ALA A 212 -3.93 4.79 8.48
C ALA A 212 -2.61 5.50 8.77
N SER A 213 -1.54 4.91 8.26
CA SER A 213 -0.28 5.59 8.07
C SER A 213 -0.55 6.84 7.23
N CYS A 214 -0.37 8.00 7.86
CA CYS A 214 -0.30 9.26 7.16
C CYS A 214 1.13 9.34 6.61
N TRP A 215 1.27 9.62 5.32
CA TRP A 215 2.56 9.88 4.71
C TRP A 215 3.36 10.88 5.53
#